data_AF-A0A957BNZ1-F1
#
_entry.id   AF-A0A957BNZ1-F1
#
_cell.length_a   1.000
_cell.length_b   1.000
_cell.length_c   1.000
_cell.angle_alpha   90.00
_cell.angle_beta   90.00
_cell.angle_gamma   90.00
#
_symmetry.space_group_name_H-M   'P 1'
#
loop_
_entity.id
_entity.type
_entity.pdbx_description
1 polymer ?
#
loop_
_entity_poly.entity_id
_entity_poly.type
_entity_poly.pdbx_seq_one_letter_code
_entity_poly.pdbx_strand_id
1 'polypeptide(L)'
;MNNGLRIRHTEPADIPQVIALSARVQQQLADSGSLQQIGPLAPDTLHDMIRGGNAYVVEMHDTLVGSVFLEPLSFSQYTVWKLTSIDRRFWFVSRLMLDPKYRGRRMGEQVVRELQR
;
A
#
# COMPACT_ATOMS: atom_id res chain seq x y z
N MET A 1 -13.32 -1.49 18.29
CA MET A 1 -13.66 -2.82 17.73
C MET A 1 -12.47 -3.26 16.90
N ASN A 2 -11.88 -4.42 17.22
CA ASN A 2 -10.74 -4.97 16.50
C ASN A 2 -11.30 -5.68 15.26
N ASN A 3 -11.16 -5.08 14.07
CA ASN A 3 -11.88 -5.50 12.85
C ASN A 3 -11.28 -6.75 12.17
N GLY A 4 -10.43 -7.53 12.86
CA GLY A 4 -9.75 -8.68 12.26
C GLY A 4 -8.81 -8.30 11.12
N LEU A 5 -8.30 -7.05 11.12
CA LEU A 5 -7.39 -6.55 10.09
C LEU A 5 -5.97 -7.00 10.43
N ARG A 6 -5.30 -7.63 9.46
CA ARG A 6 -3.91 -8.09 9.56
C ARG A 6 -3.10 -7.52 8.41
N ILE A 7 -1.86 -7.14 8.69
CA ILE A 7 -0.86 -6.78 7.67
C ILE A 7 0.22 -7.85 7.70
N ARG A 8 0.56 -8.39 6.53
CA ARG A 8 1.67 -9.34 6.38
C ARG A 8 2.46 -9.02 5.11
N HIS A 9 3.68 -9.54 5.02
CA HIS A 9 4.44 -9.48 3.79
C HIS A 9 3.68 -10.15 2.64
N THR A 10 3.76 -9.53 1.47
CA THR A 10 3.24 -10.09 0.23
C THR A 10 4.11 -11.28 -0.20
N GLU A 11 3.48 -12.38 -0.55
CA GLU A 11 4.13 -13.57 -1.10
C GLU A 11 3.95 -13.61 -2.63
N PRO A 12 4.80 -14.35 -3.37
CA PRO A 12 4.63 -14.49 -4.82
C PRO A 12 3.23 -15.00 -5.23
N ALA A 13 2.59 -15.80 -4.38
CA ALA A 13 1.23 -16.31 -4.62
C ALA A 13 0.14 -15.21 -4.58
N ASP A 14 0.39 -14.07 -3.93
CA ASP A 14 -0.56 -12.96 -3.83
C ASP A 14 -0.60 -12.09 -5.08
N ILE A 15 0.41 -12.20 -5.97
CA ILE A 15 0.62 -11.32 -7.13
C ILE A 15 -0.66 -11.14 -7.97
N PRO A 16 -1.37 -12.21 -8.40
CA PRO A 16 -2.57 -12.05 -9.21
C PRO A 16 -3.66 -11.23 -8.51
N GLN A 17 -3.81 -11.42 -7.19
CA GLN A 17 -4.82 -10.72 -6.40
C GLN A 17 -4.48 -9.24 -6.20
N VAL A 18 -3.21 -8.91 -5.97
CA VAL A 18 -2.74 -7.53 -5.84
C VAL A 18 -2.86 -6.78 -7.16
N ILE A 19 -2.53 -7.42 -8.30
CA ILE A 19 -2.74 -6.82 -9.63
C ILE A 19 -4.23 -6.55 -9.85
N ALA A 20 -5.09 -7.53 -9.59
CA ALA A 20 -6.54 -7.36 -9.72
C ALA A 20 -7.08 -6.25 -8.82
N LEU A 21 -6.59 -6.14 -7.58
CA LEU A 21 -6.90 -5.05 -6.66
C LEU A 21 -6.49 -3.70 -7.26
N SER A 22 -5.25 -3.58 -7.72
CA SER A 22 -4.72 -2.33 -8.27
C SER A 22 -5.53 -1.83 -9.47
N ALA A 23 -6.01 -2.75 -10.32
CA ALA A 23 -6.89 -2.43 -11.43
C ALA A 23 -8.25 -1.88 -10.95
N ARG A 24 -8.88 -2.51 -9.95
CA ARG A 24 -10.13 -2.03 -9.36
C ARG A 24 -9.99 -0.64 -8.73
N VAL A 25 -8.89 -0.39 -8.02
CA VAL A 25 -8.64 0.91 -7.40
C VAL A 25 -8.35 1.97 -8.47
N GLN A 26 -7.57 1.66 -9.50
CA GLN A 26 -7.33 2.58 -10.60
C GLN A 26 -8.62 2.96 -11.34
N GLN A 27 -9.49 1.99 -11.61
CA GLN A 27 -10.80 2.26 -12.22
C GLN A 27 -11.62 3.21 -11.34
N GLN A 28 -11.70 2.93 -10.03
CA GLN A 28 -12.45 3.77 -9.10
C GLN A 28 -11.89 5.21 -9.02
N LEU A 29 -10.57 5.38 -9.11
CA LEU A 29 -9.94 6.69 -9.16
C LEU A 29 -10.31 7.44 -10.44
N ALA A 30 -10.21 6.77 -11.59
CA ALA A 30 -10.61 7.33 -12.88
C ALA A 30 -12.08 7.76 -12.89
N ASP A 31 -12.98 6.91 -12.38
CA ASP A 31 -14.42 7.20 -12.27
C ASP A 31 -14.69 8.42 -11.37
N SER A 32 -13.82 8.69 -10.40
CA SER A 32 -13.91 9.86 -9.52
C SER A 32 -13.28 11.14 -10.11
N GLY A 33 -12.76 11.08 -11.33
CA GLY A 33 -12.03 12.18 -11.97
C GLY A 33 -10.61 12.41 -11.43
N SER A 34 -10.04 11.43 -10.70
CA SER A 34 -8.68 11.51 -10.19
C SER A 34 -7.67 11.19 -11.30
N LEU A 35 -6.63 12.02 -11.41
CA LEU A 35 -5.51 11.81 -12.33
C LEU A 35 -4.43 10.87 -11.76
N GLN A 36 -4.58 10.42 -10.51
CA GLN A 36 -3.60 9.54 -9.87
C GLN A 36 -3.48 8.22 -10.64
N GLN A 37 -2.24 7.80 -10.87
CA GLN A 37 -1.88 6.53 -11.51
C GLN A 37 -1.22 5.64 -10.46
N ILE A 38 -1.95 4.65 -9.97
CA ILE A 38 -1.48 3.68 -8.97
C ILE A 38 -1.52 2.24 -9.46
N GLY A 39 -2.18 1.97 -10.59
CA GLY A 39 -2.25 0.65 -11.22
C GLY A 39 -2.76 0.69 -12.66
N PRO A 40 -3.02 -0.47 -13.29
CA PRO A 40 -2.66 -1.80 -12.79
C PRO A 40 -1.15 -1.94 -12.61
N LEU A 41 -0.72 -2.59 -11.54
CA LEU A 41 0.71 -2.86 -11.34
C LEU A 41 1.20 -3.91 -12.34
N ALA A 42 2.39 -3.70 -12.89
CA ALA A 42 3.07 -4.71 -13.70
C ALA A 42 3.56 -5.86 -12.78
N PRO A 43 3.46 -7.12 -13.21
CA PRO A 43 3.95 -8.27 -12.42
C PRO A 43 5.41 -8.13 -11.99
N ASP A 44 6.29 -7.69 -12.89
CA ASP A 44 7.73 -7.53 -12.61
C ASP A 44 7.98 -6.49 -11.52
N THR A 45 7.25 -5.37 -11.56
CA THR A 45 7.32 -4.35 -10.51
C THR A 45 6.93 -4.92 -9.15
N LEU A 46 5.89 -5.75 -9.09
CA LEU A 46 5.45 -6.38 -7.85
C LEU A 46 6.46 -7.42 -7.35
N HIS A 47 7.04 -8.21 -8.26
CA HIS A 47 8.12 -9.15 -7.94
C HIS A 47 9.32 -8.45 -7.29
N ASP A 48 9.76 -7.32 -7.85
CA ASP A 48 10.88 -6.56 -7.31
C ASP A 48 10.56 -5.98 -5.94
N MET A 49 9.32 -5.49 -5.72
CA MET A 49 8.87 -5.00 -4.42
C MET A 49 8.81 -6.12 -3.36
N ILE A 50 8.34 -7.32 -3.74
CA ILE A 50 8.34 -8.50 -2.86
C ILE A 50 9.78 -8.89 -2.51
N ARG A 51 10.68 -8.97 -3.50
CA ARG A 51 12.10 -9.30 -3.28
C ARG A 51 12.79 -8.28 -2.38
N GLY A 52 12.42 -7.01 -2.51
CA GLY A 52 12.93 -5.92 -1.67
C GLY A 52 12.38 -5.90 -0.24
N GLY A 53 11.42 -6.77 0.11
CA GLY A 53 10.77 -6.77 1.42
C GLY A 53 9.81 -5.60 1.65
N ASN A 54 9.39 -4.93 0.57
CA ASN A 54 8.73 -3.63 0.59
C ASN A 54 7.22 -3.70 0.25
N ALA A 55 6.71 -4.90 -0.02
CA ALA A 55 5.33 -5.16 -0.36
C ALA A 55 4.61 -5.89 0.79
N TYR A 56 3.43 -5.40 1.13
CA TYR A 56 2.56 -5.98 2.15
C TYR A 56 1.13 -6.11 1.62
N VAL A 57 0.43 -7.13 2.09
CA VAL A 57 -1.02 -7.27 1.88
C VAL A 57 -1.77 -6.93 3.16
N VAL A 58 -2.96 -6.36 2.98
CA VAL A 58 -3.92 -6.11 4.06
C VAL A 58 -5.00 -7.16 3.95
N GLU A 59 -5.20 -7.90 5.02
CA GLU A 59 -6.20 -8.96 5.11
C GLU A 59 -7.28 -8.62 6.13
N MET A 60 -8.49 -9.07 5.86
CA MET A 60 -9.60 -9.04 6.81
C MET A 60 -10.33 -10.38 6.71
N HIS A 61 -10.35 -11.14 7.81
CA HIS A 61 -10.88 -12.52 7.85
C HIS A 61 -10.30 -13.39 6.71
N ASP A 62 -8.97 -13.45 6.62
CA ASP A 62 -8.20 -14.21 5.61
C ASP A 62 -8.48 -13.85 4.14
N THR A 63 -9.19 -12.75 3.91
CA THR A 63 -9.43 -12.21 2.58
C THR A 63 -8.51 -11.04 2.33
N LEU A 64 -7.80 -11.01 1.20
CA LEU A 64 -7.04 -9.84 0.76
C LEU A 64 -7.99 -8.69 0.44
N VAL A 65 -7.85 -7.60 1.19
CA VAL A 65 -8.69 -6.40 1.08
C VAL A 65 -7.88 -5.14 0.73
N GLY A 66 -6.56 -5.26 0.67
CA GLY A 66 -5.69 -4.15 0.36
C GLY A 66 -4.24 -4.57 0.16
N SER A 67 -3.41 -3.60 -0.19
CA SER A 67 -1.95 -3.75 -0.27
C SER A 67 -1.27 -2.44 0.10
N VAL A 68 -0.09 -2.54 0.70
CA VAL A 68 0.75 -1.41 1.08
C VAL A 68 2.14 -1.61 0.50
N PHE A 69 2.69 -0.54 -0.05
CA PHE A 69 4.07 -0.49 -0.51
C PHE A 69 4.83 0.55 0.30
N LEU A 70 5.95 0.13 0.87
CA LEU A 70 6.85 0.99 1.62
C LEU A 70 8.11 1.24 0.81
N GLU A 71 8.60 2.47 0.83
CA GLU A 71 9.86 2.82 0.20
C GLU A 71 10.76 3.52 1.22
N PRO A 72 12.09 3.28 1.17
CA PRO A 72 13.00 3.99 2.04
C PRO A 72 13.01 5.46 1.62
N LEU A 73 12.98 6.37 2.60
CA LEU A 73 13.03 7.79 2.31
C LEU A 73 14.40 8.16 1.76
N SER A 74 14.43 8.66 0.52
CA SER A 74 15.67 9.10 -0.12
C SER A 74 16.10 10.49 0.35
N PHE A 75 17.39 10.81 0.18
CA PHE A 75 17.94 12.13 0.52
C PHE A 75 17.29 13.27 -0.30
N SER A 76 16.93 13.02 -1.56
CA SER A 76 16.24 14.03 -2.38
C SER A 76 14.84 14.34 -1.82
N GLN A 77 14.08 13.31 -1.43
CA GLN A 77 12.76 13.48 -0.81
C GLN A 77 12.86 14.22 0.53
N TYR A 78 13.91 13.93 1.32
CA TYR A 78 14.19 14.65 2.57
C TYR A 78 14.27 16.17 2.34
N THR A 79 15.04 16.60 1.35
CA THR A 79 15.19 18.02 1.00
C THR A 79 13.87 18.63 0.52
N VAL A 80 13.17 17.94 -0.39
CA VAL A 80 11.91 18.44 -0.97
C VAL A 80 10.82 18.58 0.09
N TRP A 81 10.74 17.65 1.04
CA TRP A 81 9.74 17.66 2.11
C TRP A 81 10.13 18.54 3.30
N LYS A 82 11.32 19.18 3.26
CA LYS A 82 11.83 20.06 4.31
C LYS A 82 11.80 19.41 5.69
N LEU A 83 12.11 18.12 5.76
CA LEU A 83 12.21 17.42 7.04
C LEU A 83 13.48 17.92 7.73
N THR A 84 13.38 18.33 9.00
CA THR A 84 14.45 19.09 9.68
C THR A 84 15.33 18.27 10.61
N SER A 85 15.04 16.98 10.79
CA SER A 85 15.81 16.12 11.68
C SER A 85 15.45 14.66 11.44
N ILE A 86 16.37 13.93 10.82
CA ILE A 86 16.26 12.49 10.64
C ILE A 86 17.53 11.87 11.23
N ASP A 87 17.42 11.35 12.44
CA ASP A 87 18.48 10.61 13.15
C ASP A 87 18.45 9.10 12.82
N ARG A 88 17.50 8.65 11.97
CA ARG A 88 17.21 7.23 11.70
C ARG A 88 16.84 6.98 10.23
N ARG A 89 16.89 5.73 9.75
CA ARG A 89 16.32 5.40 8.43
C ARG A 89 14.79 5.43 8.53
N PHE A 90 14.14 6.25 7.71
CA PHE A 90 12.68 6.34 7.63
C PHE A 90 12.15 5.58 6.41
N TRP A 91 11.00 4.96 6.59
CA TRP A 91 10.18 4.39 5.54
C TRP A 91 8.95 5.26 5.35
N PHE A 92 8.48 5.40 4.11
CA PHE A 92 7.22 6.06 3.82
C PHE A 92 6.31 5.13 3.03
N VAL A 93 5.00 5.33 3.18
CA VAL A 93 3.99 4.62 2.41
C VAL A 93 3.93 5.23 1.02
N SER A 94 4.52 4.55 0.03
CA SER A 94 4.49 5.04 -1.35
C SER A 94 3.15 4.80 -2.03
N ARG A 95 2.49 3.69 -1.69
CA ARG A 95 1.15 3.34 -2.17
C ARG A 95 0.37 2.60 -1.08
N LEU A 96 -0.87 3.04 -0.87
CA LEU A 96 -1.86 2.33 -0.07
C LEU A 96 -3.09 2.11 -0.94
N MET A 97 -3.41 0.84 -1.20
CA MET A 97 -4.58 0.45 -1.97
C MET A 97 -5.51 -0.36 -1.08
N LEU A 98 -6.78 0.02 -1.06
CA LEU A 98 -7.84 -0.71 -0.36
C LEU A 98 -8.94 -1.01 -1.36
N ASP A 99 -9.55 -2.18 -1.24
CA ASP A 99 -10.65 -2.56 -2.11
C ASP A 99 -11.78 -1.51 -1.99
N PRO A 100 -12.22 -0.89 -3.09
CA PRO A 100 -13.21 0.18 -3.07
C PRO A 100 -14.50 -0.16 -2.33
N LYS A 101 -14.88 -1.45 -2.25
CA LYS A 101 -16.07 -1.91 -1.52
C LYS A 101 -16.02 -1.61 -0.02
N TYR A 102 -14.85 -1.31 0.53
CA TYR A 102 -14.66 -0.94 1.94
C TYR A 102 -14.47 0.56 2.18
N ARG A 103 -14.70 1.41 1.17
CA ARG A 103 -14.65 2.86 1.33
C ARG A 103 -15.59 3.34 2.45
N GLY A 104 -15.18 4.39 3.17
CA GLY A 104 -15.97 4.97 4.27
C GLY A 104 -15.88 4.22 5.61
N ARG A 105 -15.14 3.09 5.68
CA ARG A 105 -15.01 2.28 6.90
C ARG A 105 -13.78 2.60 7.76
N ARG A 106 -13.11 3.73 7.49
CA ARG A 106 -11.87 4.17 8.17
C ARG A 106 -10.72 3.14 8.11
N MET A 107 -10.75 2.20 7.16
CA MET A 107 -9.72 1.16 7.03
C MET A 107 -8.32 1.74 6.76
N GLY A 108 -8.21 2.85 6.02
CA GLY A 108 -6.93 3.50 5.80
C GLY A 108 -6.25 3.95 7.10
N GLU A 109 -7.04 4.52 8.03
CA GLU A 109 -6.52 4.90 9.35
C GLU A 109 -6.08 3.68 10.17
N GLN A 110 -6.81 2.57 10.07
CA GLN A 110 -6.45 1.33 10.77
C GLN A 110 -5.15 0.75 10.22
N VAL A 111 -4.99 0.70 8.90
CA VAL A 111 -3.76 0.22 8.26
C VAL A 111 -2.55 1.05 8.69
N VAL A 112 -2.66 2.38 8.66
CA VAL A 112 -1.55 3.26 9.07
C VAL A 112 -1.18 3.04 10.54
N ARG A 113 -2.15 2.84 11.43
CA ARG A 113 -1.88 2.53 12.85
C ARG A 113 -1.18 1.18 13.04
N GLU A 114 -1.57 0.16 12.27
CA GLU A 114 -0.93 -1.16 12.35
C GLU A 114 0.51 -1.15 11.81
N LEU A 115 0.81 -0.33 10.79
CA LEU A 115 2.18 -0.16 10.26
C LEU A 115 3.15 0.57 11.19
N GLN A 116 2.63 1.25 12.23
CA GLN A 116 3.45 1.98 13.20
C GLN A 116 3.89 1.14 14.40
N ARG A 117 3.41 -0.10 14.51
CA ARG A 117 3.74 -1.04 15.59
C ARG A 117 5.00 -1.82 15.26
#